data_AF-A0A6N3HGL1-F1
#
_entry.id   AF-A0A6N3HGL1-F1
#
_cell.length_a   1.000
_cell.length_b   1.000
_cell.length_c   1.000
_cell.angle_alpha   90.00
_cell.angle_beta   90.00
_cell.angle_gamma   90.00
#
_symmetry.space_group_name_H-M   'P 1'
#
loop_
_entity.id
_entity.type
_entity.pdbx_description
1 polymer ?
#
loop_
_entity_poly.entity_id
_entity_poly.type
_entity_poly.pdbx_seq_one_letter_code
_entity_poly.pdbx_strand_id
1 'polypeptide(L)'
;MGCLTIETWLLFITNVFGLSLYFLYFCLYHLERYFMKEIKLETKIRIYPLAELPEEESRLMEAAIKATGQSYAPYSKFHVGAAALLEDGTIVTGSNQENAAYPSGLCAERVALFHAGHQYPDMPVVALAIAAATNGRQVESISPCGACRQVLLEAEQRYGKPMKVLLCGTKEVVVAESAESLLPLCFGAKDLK
;
A
#
# COMPACT_ATOMS: atom_id res chain seq x y z
N MET A 1 3.07 -35.02 -39.97
CA MET A 1 1.76 -35.09 -39.31
C MET A 1 1.28 -33.66 -39.14
N GLY A 2 0.60 -33.15 -40.16
CA GLY A 2 0.30 -31.72 -40.33
C GLY A 2 -0.90 -31.28 -39.49
N CYS A 3 -0.68 -30.24 -38.71
CA CYS A 3 -1.65 -29.50 -37.92
C CYS A 3 -2.79 -28.99 -38.84
N LEU A 4 -4.02 -29.45 -38.59
CA LEU A 4 -5.22 -28.86 -39.17
C LEU A 4 -5.43 -27.49 -38.53
N THR A 5 -5.38 -26.43 -39.34
CA THR A 5 -5.56 -25.04 -38.90
C THR A 5 -7.01 -24.80 -38.46
N ILE A 6 -7.20 -23.84 -37.55
CA ILE A 6 -8.49 -23.42 -36.97
C ILE A 6 -9.61 -23.26 -38.01
N GLU A 7 -9.28 -22.85 -39.23
CA GLU A 7 -10.22 -22.70 -40.35
C GLU A 7 -10.89 -24.01 -40.78
N THR A 8 -10.19 -25.15 -40.72
CA THR A 8 -10.77 -26.45 -41.09
C THR A 8 -11.77 -26.97 -40.06
N TRP A 9 -11.62 -26.60 -38.79
CA TRP A 9 -12.62 -26.90 -37.75
C TRP A 9 -13.87 -26.02 -37.86
N LEU A 10 -13.71 -24.74 -38.24
CA LEU A 10 -14.82 -23.80 -38.47
C LEU A 10 -15.75 -24.25 -39.60
N LEU A 11 -15.19 -24.77 -40.70
CA LEU A 11 -15.96 -25.30 -41.84
C LEU A 11 -16.74 -26.58 -41.52
N PHE A 12 -16.24 -27.40 -40.58
CA PHE A 12 -16.94 -28.63 -40.18
C PHE A 12 -18.17 -28.34 -39.30
N ILE A 13 -18.09 -27.31 -38.45
CA ILE A 13 -19.19 -26.93 -37.55
C ILE A 13 -20.34 -26.24 -38.31
N THR A 14 -20.04 -25.42 -39.32
CA THR A 14 -21.08 -24.75 -40.12
C THR A 14 -21.89 -25.73 -40.99
N ASN A 15 -21.24 -26.78 -41.50
CA ASN A 15 -21.89 -27.75 -42.39
C ASN A 15 -22.75 -28.80 -41.66
N VAL A 16 -22.44 -29.14 -40.41
CA VAL A 16 -23.16 -30.21 -39.67
C VAL A 16 -24.37 -29.66 -38.89
N PHE A 17 -24.38 -28.39 -38.48
CA PHE A 17 -25.43 -27.86 -37.59
C PHE A 17 -26.24 -26.67 -38.14
N GLY A 18 -26.02 -26.23 -39.39
CA GLY A 18 -26.85 -25.20 -40.03
C GLY A 18 -26.88 -23.86 -39.30
N LEU A 19 -25.86 -23.56 -38.49
CA LEU A 19 -25.77 -22.32 -37.72
C LEU A 19 -25.04 -21.27 -38.55
N SER A 20 -25.75 -20.20 -38.90
CA SER A 20 -25.20 -19.02 -39.56
C SER A 20 -23.97 -18.50 -38.82
N LEU A 21 -22.93 -18.01 -39.53
CA LEU A 21 -21.78 -17.32 -38.92
C LEU A 21 -22.22 -16.22 -37.93
N TYR A 22 -23.39 -15.61 -38.16
CA TYR A 22 -24.01 -14.66 -37.24
C TYR A 22 -24.39 -15.28 -35.89
N PHE A 23 -24.85 -16.53 -35.84
CA PHE A 23 -25.21 -17.19 -34.60
C PHE A 23 -23.96 -17.57 -33.78
N LEU A 24 -22.86 -17.98 -34.44
CA LEU A 24 -21.58 -18.19 -33.77
C LEU A 24 -20.99 -16.89 -33.23
N TYR A 25 -21.03 -15.81 -34.01
CA TYR A 25 -20.57 -14.48 -33.58
C TYR A 25 -21.43 -13.93 -32.45
N PHE A 26 -22.76 -14.09 -32.53
CA PHE A 26 -23.69 -13.72 -31.47
C PHE A 26 -23.47 -14.54 -30.19
N CYS A 27 -23.21 -15.85 -30.32
CA CYS A 27 -22.91 -16.72 -29.19
C CYS A 27 -21.55 -16.38 -28.55
N LEU A 28 -20.50 -16.10 -29.33
CA LEU A 28 -19.20 -15.65 -28.85
C LEU A 28 -19.29 -14.27 -28.17
N TYR A 29 -20.03 -13.32 -28.76
CA TYR A 29 -20.26 -11.99 -28.20
C TYR A 29 -21.08 -12.02 -26.90
N HIS A 30 -22.03 -12.95 -26.79
CA HIS A 30 -22.78 -13.17 -25.54
C HIS A 30 -22.01 -14.00 -24.50
N LEU A 31 -21.11 -14.89 -24.91
CA LEU A 31 -20.21 -15.63 -24.03
C LEU A 31 -19.16 -14.71 -23.38
N GLU A 32 -18.61 -13.72 -24.11
CA GLU A 32 -17.68 -12.73 -23.54
C GLU A 32 -18.27 -11.95 -22.36
N ARG A 33 -19.59 -11.66 -22.40
CA ARG A 33 -20.28 -10.93 -21.31
C ARG A 33 -20.69 -11.83 -20.14
N TYR A 34 -20.62 -13.15 -20.27
CA TYR A 34 -21.01 -14.08 -19.20
C TYR A 34 -19.91 -14.37 -18.18
N PHE A 35 -18.66 -13.94 -18.44
CA PHE A 35 -17.51 -14.22 -17.56
C PHE A 35 -16.91 -12.98 -16.88
N MET A 36 -17.33 -11.76 -17.23
CA MET A 36 -16.80 -10.55 -16.60
C MET A 36 -17.59 -10.19 -15.33
N LYS A 37 -16.94 -10.22 -14.18
CA LYS A 37 -17.47 -9.69 -12.92
C LYS A 37 -16.77 -8.37 -12.59
N GLU A 38 -17.53 -7.29 -12.53
CA GLU A 38 -17.04 -5.99 -12.08
C GLU A 38 -17.20 -5.87 -10.55
N ILE A 39 -16.18 -5.33 -9.88
CA ILE A 39 -16.23 -4.97 -8.47
C ILE A 39 -15.80 -3.51 -8.31
N LYS A 40 -16.56 -2.76 -7.50
CA LYS A 40 -16.22 -1.39 -7.11
C LYS A 40 -15.70 -1.39 -5.68
N LEU A 41 -14.50 -0.88 -5.48
CA LEU A 41 -13.91 -0.68 -4.16
C LEU A 41 -13.91 0.81 -3.84
N GLU A 42 -14.36 1.17 -2.64
CA GLU A 42 -14.38 2.55 -2.16
C GLU A 42 -13.53 2.67 -0.90
N THR A 43 -12.69 3.70 -0.86
CA THR A 43 -11.80 3.98 0.27
C THR A 43 -12.00 5.41 0.73
N LYS A 44 -12.08 5.62 2.05
CA LYS A 44 -12.23 6.94 2.64
C LYS A 44 -10.87 7.42 3.13
N ILE A 45 -10.40 8.53 2.56
CA ILE A 45 -9.19 9.23 2.99
C ILE A 45 -9.61 10.60 3.50
N ARG A 46 -9.08 11.00 4.65
CA ARG A 46 -9.32 12.31 5.26
C ARG A 46 -8.11 13.21 5.04
N ILE A 47 -8.33 14.50 4.90
CA ILE A 47 -7.26 15.49 4.78
C ILE A 47 -7.53 16.56 5.83
N TYR A 48 -6.55 16.79 6.69
CA TYR A 48 -6.63 17.75 7.78
C TYR A 48 -5.64 18.89 7.54
N PRO A 49 -6.07 20.16 7.65
CA PRO A 49 -5.13 21.26 7.87
C PRO A 49 -4.33 21.01 9.16
N LEU A 50 -3.05 21.43 9.21
CA LEU A 50 -2.20 21.19 10.39
C LEU A 50 -2.81 21.71 11.70
N ALA A 51 -3.54 22.82 11.65
CA ALA A 51 -4.14 23.45 12.83
C ALA A 51 -5.34 22.68 13.41
N GLU A 52 -5.92 21.76 12.65
CA GLU A 52 -7.10 20.99 13.06
C GLU A 52 -6.76 19.53 13.38
N LEU A 53 -5.47 19.17 13.35
CA LEU A 53 -5.03 17.82 13.67
C LEU A 53 -5.18 17.56 15.18
N PRO A 54 -5.85 16.47 15.60
CA PRO A 54 -5.91 16.05 17.00
C PRO A 54 -4.55 16.02 17.70
N GLU A 55 -4.54 16.28 19.01
CA GLU A 55 -3.30 16.43 19.80
C GLU A 55 -2.37 15.20 19.73
N GLU A 56 -2.92 13.99 19.85
CA GLU A 56 -2.14 12.75 19.76
C GLU A 56 -1.50 12.57 18.37
N GLU A 57 -2.25 12.89 17.33
CA GLU A 57 -1.82 12.79 15.93
C GLU A 57 -0.77 13.87 15.61
N SER A 58 -0.92 15.06 16.18
CA SER A 58 0.09 16.13 16.13
C SER A 58 1.39 15.70 16.79
N ARG A 59 1.33 15.14 18.01
CA ARG A 59 2.51 14.60 18.70
C ARG A 59 3.20 13.50 17.89
N LEU A 60 2.43 12.62 17.26
CA LEU A 60 2.97 11.55 16.42
C LEU A 60 3.62 12.11 15.14
N MET A 61 2.99 13.10 14.50
CA MET A 61 3.57 13.82 13.36
C MET A 61 4.89 14.51 13.73
N GLU A 62 4.95 15.22 14.86
CA GLU A 62 6.18 15.87 15.32
C GLU A 62 7.32 14.87 15.53
N ALA A 63 7.01 13.69 16.10
CA ALA A 63 7.98 12.61 16.25
C ALA A 63 8.49 12.10 14.89
N ALA A 64 7.61 11.93 13.90
CA ALA A 64 8.01 11.53 12.54
C ALA A 64 8.87 12.61 11.86
N ILE A 65 8.51 13.89 11.99
CA ILE A 65 9.31 15.01 11.46
C ILE A 65 10.69 15.02 12.11
N LYS A 66 10.79 14.89 13.43
CA LYS A 66 12.07 14.83 14.14
C LYS A 66 12.92 13.64 13.69
N ALA A 67 12.29 12.50 13.45
CA ALA A 67 12.98 11.29 12.99
C ALA A 67 13.65 11.45 11.61
N THR A 68 13.20 12.39 10.76
CA THR A 68 13.91 12.71 9.50
C THR A 68 15.38 13.09 9.73
N GLY A 69 15.70 13.73 10.86
CA GLY A 69 17.07 14.11 11.23
C GLY A 69 18.00 12.92 11.56
N GLN A 70 17.45 11.71 11.75
CA GLN A 70 18.19 10.47 11.99
C GLN A 70 18.36 9.62 10.73
N SER A 71 17.91 10.12 9.58
CA SER A 71 18.01 9.40 8.31
C SER A 71 19.47 9.27 7.84
N TYR A 72 19.86 8.06 7.46
CA TYR A 72 21.08 7.82 6.70
C TYR A 72 20.72 7.74 5.22
N ALA A 73 20.77 8.88 4.52
CA ALA A 73 20.45 8.98 3.10
C ALA A 73 21.51 9.74 2.29
N PRO A 74 22.78 9.28 2.28
CA PRO A 74 23.84 10.00 1.59
C PRO A 74 23.69 9.97 0.06
N TYR A 75 22.93 9.03 -0.50
CA TYR A 75 22.80 8.85 -1.95
C TYR A 75 21.62 9.65 -2.50
N SER A 76 20.41 9.50 -1.93
CA SER A 76 19.23 10.24 -2.42
C SER A 76 19.12 11.66 -1.87
N LYS A 77 19.70 11.95 -0.71
CA LYS A 77 19.45 13.17 0.09
C LYS A 77 17.96 13.38 0.43
N PHE A 78 17.18 12.31 0.36
CA PHE A 78 15.76 12.29 0.69
C PHE A 78 15.59 11.64 2.06
N HIS A 79 15.33 12.46 3.06
CA HIS A 79 15.30 12.03 4.46
C HIS A 79 13.87 11.76 4.89
N VAL A 80 13.55 10.51 5.17
CA VAL A 80 12.22 10.07 5.63
C VAL A 80 12.30 9.68 7.09
N GLY A 81 11.33 10.13 7.87
CA GLY A 81 11.11 9.75 9.26
C GLY A 81 9.72 9.14 9.43
N ALA A 82 9.61 8.18 10.33
CA ALA A 82 8.37 7.53 10.68
C ALA A 82 8.27 7.38 12.20
N ALA A 83 7.05 7.45 12.73
CA ALA A 83 6.77 7.25 14.15
C ALA A 83 5.53 6.35 14.31
N ALA A 84 5.71 5.23 15.01
CA ALA A 84 4.69 4.24 15.30
C ALA A 84 4.18 4.44 16.73
N LEU A 85 2.88 4.68 16.88
CA LEU A 85 2.18 4.74 18.14
C LEU A 85 1.69 3.35 18.52
N LEU A 86 2.13 2.87 19.68
CA LEU A 86 1.68 1.62 20.27
C LEU A 86 0.40 1.83 21.09
N GLU A 87 -0.34 0.76 21.34
CA GLU A 87 -1.60 0.80 22.09
C GLU A 87 -1.47 1.35 23.53
N ASP A 88 -0.30 1.22 24.16
CA ASP A 88 -0.01 1.78 25.49
C ASP A 88 0.42 3.27 25.47
N GLY A 89 0.46 3.88 24.28
CA GLY A 89 0.91 5.27 24.08
C GLY A 89 2.42 5.42 23.85
N THR A 90 3.19 4.33 23.83
CA THR A 90 4.62 4.36 23.48
C THR A 90 4.81 4.75 22.02
N ILE A 91 5.79 5.61 21.73
CA ILE A 91 6.16 6.00 20.36
C ILE A 91 7.51 5.38 20.00
N VAL A 92 7.53 4.59 18.93
CA VAL A 92 8.76 4.01 18.34
C VAL A 92 9.05 4.72 17.01
N THR A 93 10.22 5.32 16.88
CA THR A 93 10.62 6.03 15.66
C THR A 93 11.54 5.21 14.77
N GLY A 94 11.52 5.52 13.47
CA GLY A 94 12.44 5.00 12.47
C GLY A 94 12.74 6.06 11.41
N SER A 95 13.83 5.87 10.69
CA SER A 95 14.23 6.72 9.57
C SER A 95 14.73 5.85 8.42
N ASN A 96 14.73 6.34 7.18
CA ASN A 96 15.28 5.56 6.08
C ASN A 96 16.80 5.38 6.24
N GLN A 97 17.25 4.16 5.96
CA GLN A 97 18.63 3.72 6.06
C GLN A 97 19.06 3.20 4.69
N GLU A 98 19.81 4.01 3.95
CA GLU A 98 20.31 3.65 2.63
C GLU A 98 21.56 2.76 2.71
N ASN A 99 21.85 2.09 1.61
CA ASN A 99 23.03 1.24 1.46
C ASN A 99 23.61 1.44 0.06
N ALA A 100 24.93 1.34 -0.09
CA ALA A 100 25.58 1.43 -1.40
C ALA A 100 25.06 0.40 -2.41
N ALA A 101 24.74 -0.81 -1.93
CA ALA A 101 24.19 -1.89 -2.73
C ALA A 101 22.67 -1.90 -2.65
N TYR A 102 22.01 -1.33 -3.66
CA TYR A 102 20.55 -1.37 -3.77
C TYR A 102 20.14 -2.80 -4.16
N PRO A 103 19.12 -3.41 -3.52
CA PRO A 103 18.05 -2.83 -2.68
C PRO A 103 18.24 -3.06 -1.15
N SER A 104 19.47 -3.13 -0.65
CA SER A 104 19.74 -3.53 0.76
C SER A 104 19.31 -2.50 1.82
N GLY A 105 18.84 -1.31 1.41
CA GLY A 105 18.34 -0.28 2.31
C GLY A 105 16.90 -0.52 2.78
N LEU A 106 16.51 0.18 3.85
CA LEU A 106 15.14 0.14 4.39
C LEU A 106 14.53 1.54 4.46
N CYS A 107 13.22 1.59 4.20
CA CYS A 107 12.42 2.80 4.35
C CYS A 107 12.08 3.04 5.83
N ALA A 108 11.77 4.29 6.18
CA ALA A 108 11.53 4.69 7.57
C ALA A 108 10.39 3.90 8.22
N GLU A 109 9.31 3.65 7.47
CA GLU A 109 8.13 2.91 7.91
C GLU A 109 8.51 1.48 8.32
N ARG A 110 9.32 0.82 7.49
CA ARG A 110 9.78 -0.55 7.76
C ARG A 110 10.73 -0.60 8.95
N VAL A 111 11.62 0.40 9.08
CA VAL A 111 12.50 0.51 10.24
C VAL A 111 11.68 0.68 11.52
N ALA A 112 10.70 1.61 11.54
CA ALA A 112 9.86 1.85 12.70
C ALA A 112 9.02 0.62 13.09
N LEU A 113 8.35 -0.02 12.13
CA LEU A 113 7.48 -1.17 12.39
C LEU A 113 8.26 -2.42 12.78
N PHE A 114 9.42 -2.69 12.16
CA PHE A 114 10.24 -3.84 12.54
C PHE A 114 10.91 -3.62 13.90
N HIS A 115 11.32 -2.39 14.22
CA HIS A 115 11.81 -2.06 15.54
C HIS A 115 10.72 -2.24 16.59
N ALA A 116 9.52 -1.72 16.35
CA ALA A 116 8.36 -1.91 17.23
C ALA A 116 8.02 -3.40 17.42
N GLY A 117 7.93 -4.17 16.33
CA GLY A 117 7.61 -5.59 16.38
C GLY A 117 8.69 -6.47 17.02
N HIS A 118 9.96 -6.02 17.03
CA HIS A 118 11.04 -6.69 17.75
C HIS A 118 11.02 -6.36 19.24
N GLN A 119 10.90 -5.08 19.58
CA GLN A 119 11.01 -4.60 20.96
C GLN A 119 9.71 -4.83 21.76
N TYR A 120 8.56 -4.80 21.09
CA TYR A 120 7.21 -4.92 21.66
C TYR A 120 6.35 -5.89 20.84
N PRO A 121 6.69 -7.20 20.83
CA PRO A 121 6.10 -8.18 19.89
C PRO A 121 4.60 -8.44 20.08
N ASP A 122 4.06 -8.15 21.26
CA ASP A 122 2.67 -8.34 21.62
C ASP A 122 1.89 -7.02 21.72
N MET A 123 2.51 -5.90 21.32
CA MET A 123 1.90 -4.58 21.40
C MET A 123 1.48 -4.10 20.00
N PRO A 124 0.16 -3.94 19.75
CA PRO A 124 -0.32 -3.43 18.49
C PRO A 124 0.15 -2.00 18.20
N VAL A 125 0.48 -1.74 16.94
CA VAL A 125 0.67 -0.37 16.42
C VAL A 125 -0.70 0.15 16.00
N VAL A 126 -1.16 1.21 16.65
CA VAL A 126 -2.50 1.80 16.41
C VAL A 126 -2.45 2.96 15.41
N ALA A 127 -1.30 3.62 15.27
CA ALA A 127 -1.10 4.65 14.26
C ALA A 127 0.38 4.73 13.80
N LEU A 128 0.60 5.13 12.56
CA LEU A 128 1.92 5.46 12.02
C LEU A 128 1.88 6.83 11.33
N ALA A 129 2.77 7.74 11.72
CA ALA A 129 3.02 8.98 10.97
C ALA A 129 4.29 8.87 10.13
N ILE A 130 4.26 9.48 8.93
CA ILE A 130 5.35 9.49 7.96
C ILE A 130 5.60 10.94 7.53
N ALA A 131 6.84 11.40 7.64
CA ALA A 131 7.27 12.71 7.18
C ALA A 131 8.55 12.57 6.34
N ALA A 132 8.80 13.55 5.47
CA ALA A 132 10.07 13.63 4.77
C ALA A 132 10.59 15.04 4.61
N ALA A 133 11.90 15.15 4.42
CA ALA A 133 12.61 16.37 4.18
C ALA A 133 13.68 16.19 3.10
N THR A 134 13.88 17.24 2.32
CA THR A 134 14.95 17.35 1.32
C THR A 134 15.67 18.66 1.58
N ASN A 135 17.01 18.64 1.59
CA ASN A 135 17.83 19.83 1.88
C ASN A 135 17.43 20.54 3.20
N GLY A 136 17.09 19.76 4.23
CA GLY A 136 16.69 20.27 5.54
C GLY A 136 15.31 20.91 5.60
N ARG A 137 14.49 20.80 4.55
CA ARG A 137 13.13 21.33 4.49
C ARG A 137 12.12 20.21 4.29
N GLN A 138 11.03 20.24 5.05
CA GLN A 138 9.94 19.28 4.90
C GLN A 138 9.30 19.38 3.51
N VAL A 139 8.90 18.24 2.96
CA VAL A 139 8.21 18.16 1.65
C VAL A 139 6.72 18.44 1.80
N GLU A 140 6.10 18.94 0.72
CA GLU A 140 4.67 19.28 0.75
C GLU A 140 3.75 18.07 0.92
N SER A 141 4.16 16.90 0.41
CA SER A 141 3.42 15.65 0.56
C SER A 141 4.37 14.44 0.48
N ILE A 142 3.92 13.32 1.05
CA ILE A 142 4.63 12.04 1.00
C ILE A 142 3.63 10.90 0.85
N SER A 143 4.07 9.78 0.25
CA SER A 143 3.31 8.53 0.20
C SER A 143 4.23 7.34 0.46
N PRO A 144 3.79 6.32 1.23
CA PRO A 144 4.57 5.12 1.42
C PRO A 144 4.69 4.35 0.11
N CYS A 145 5.87 3.76 -0.13
CA CYS A 145 6.12 2.94 -1.30
C CYS A 145 5.34 1.61 -1.22
N GLY A 146 5.21 0.90 -2.34
CA GLY A 146 4.44 -0.37 -2.39
C GLY A 146 4.92 -1.42 -1.38
N ALA A 147 6.23 -1.56 -1.18
CA ALA A 147 6.77 -2.48 -0.18
C ALA A 147 6.40 -2.08 1.26
N CYS A 148 6.40 -0.78 1.56
CA CYS A 148 5.95 -0.29 2.87
C CYS A 148 4.45 -0.54 3.07
N ARG A 149 3.62 -0.31 2.05
CA ARG A 149 2.16 -0.59 2.11
C ARG A 149 1.87 -2.04 2.47
N GLN A 150 2.63 -2.98 1.92
CA GLN A 150 2.50 -4.39 2.28
C GLN A 150 2.89 -4.68 3.74
N VAL A 151 3.95 -4.04 4.26
CA VAL A 151 4.39 -4.20 5.66
C VAL A 151 3.41 -3.52 6.64
N LEU A 152 2.88 -2.36 6.27
CA LEU A 152 1.83 -1.66 7.02
C LEU A 152 0.60 -2.56 7.17
N LEU A 153 0.17 -3.19 6.07
CA LEU A 153 -0.95 -4.12 6.06
C LEU A 153 -0.67 -5.35 6.93
N GLU A 154 0.51 -5.96 6.83
CA GLU A 154 0.88 -7.10 7.68
C GLU A 154 0.86 -6.72 9.17
N ALA A 155 1.34 -5.52 9.53
CA ALA A 155 1.29 -5.04 10.91
C ALA A 155 -0.16 -4.92 11.43
N GLU A 156 -1.07 -4.37 10.63
CA GLU A 156 -2.50 -4.31 10.94
C GLU A 156 -3.12 -5.71 11.06
N GLN A 157 -2.86 -6.60 10.10
CA GLN A 157 -3.40 -7.96 10.08
C GLN A 157 -2.88 -8.83 11.24
N ARG A 158 -1.60 -8.71 11.58
CA ARG A 158 -0.96 -9.43 12.68
C ARG A 158 -1.69 -9.26 14.01
N TYR A 159 -2.19 -8.05 14.27
CA TYR A 159 -2.89 -7.72 15.52
C TYR A 159 -4.42 -7.69 15.38
N GLY A 160 -4.96 -7.85 14.16
CA GLY A 160 -6.39 -7.77 13.90
C GLY A 160 -7.01 -6.41 14.26
N LYS A 161 -6.21 -5.34 14.23
CA LYS A 161 -6.63 -3.98 14.61
C LYS A 161 -6.23 -3.00 13.50
N PRO A 162 -7.15 -2.14 13.02
CA PRO A 162 -6.83 -1.08 12.08
C PRO A 162 -5.67 -0.22 12.58
N MET A 163 -4.71 0.04 11.71
CA MET A 163 -3.61 0.96 11.97
C MET A 163 -3.81 2.22 11.14
N LYS A 164 -4.05 3.35 11.81
CA LYS A 164 -4.17 4.65 11.15
C LYS A 164 -2.83 5.04 10.53
N VAL A 165 -2.83 5.61 9.32
CA VAL A 165 -1.61 6.06 8.64
C VAL A 165 -1.73 7.55 8.30
N LEU A 166 -0.79 8.34 8.82
CA LEU A 166 -0.70 9.79 8.64
C LEU A 166 0.45 10.12 7.68
N LEU A 167 0.14 10.83 6.61
CA LEU A 167 1.10 11.31 5.61
C LEU A 167 1.28 12.82 5.82
N CYS A 168 2.40 13.20 6.43
CA CYS A 168 2.59 14.53 6.99
C CYS A 168 3.27 15.46 5.99
N GLY A 169 2.47 16.33 5.36
CA GLY A 169 2.93 17.41 4.51
C GLY A 169 3.20 18.71 5.27
N THR A 170 3.56 19.78 4.55
CA THR A 170 3.80 21.11 5.13
C THR A 170 2.53 21.93 5.38
N LYS A 171 1.43 21.59 4.72
CA LYS A 171 0.15 22.32 4.81
C LYS A 171 -0.98 21.46 5.38
N GLU A 172 -0.94 20.18 5.08
CA GLU A 172 -2.00 19.23 5.40
C GLU A 172 -1.43 17.86 5.75
N VAL A 173 -2.21 17.10 6.50
CA VAL A 173 -1.96 15.69 6.80
C VAL A 173 -3.05 14.86 6.14
N VAL A 174 -2.63 13.91 5.31
CA VAL A 174 -3.53 12.91 4.73
C VAL A 174 -3.61 11.73 5.69
N VAL A 175 -4.83 11.34 6.07
CA VAL A 175 -5.09 10.31 7.07
C VAL A 175 -5.90 9.18 6.45
N ALA A 176 -5.34 7.98 6.48
CA ALA A 176 -6.04 6.73 6.22
C ALA A 176 -6.35 6.05 7.55
N GLU A 177 -7.60 5.64 7.78
CA GLU A 177 -8.01 4.99 9.05
C GLU A 177 -7.52 3.54 9.17
N SER A 178 -7.00 2.96 8.10
CA SER A 178 -6.45 1.59 8.03
C SER A 178 -5.36 1.53 6.96
N ALA A 179 -4.37 0.65 7.15
CA ALA A 179 -3.35 0.36 6.16
C ALA A 179 -3.92 -0.27 4.88
N GLU A 180 -5.00 -1.06 4.98
CA GLU A 180 -5.70 -1.68 3.84
C GLU A 180 -6.23 -0.62 2.85
N SER A 181 -6.60 0.56 3.35
CA SER A 181 -7.04 1.70 2.54
C SER A 181 -5.97 2.16 1.53
N LEU A 182 -4.69 1.89 1.80
CA LEU A 182 -3.59 2.29 0.92
C LEU A 182 -3.25 1.23 -0.13
N LEU A 183 -3.85 0.03 -0.05
CA LEU A 183 -3.52 -1.10 -0.92
C LEU A 183 -4.77 -1.92 -1.32
N PRO A 184 -5.60 -1.42 -2.25
CA PRO A 184 -6.75 -2.18 -2.75
C PRO A 184 -6.32 -3.51 -3.37
N LEU A 185 -7.14 -4.55 -3.18
CA LEU A 185 -6.86 -5.92 -3.65
C LEU A 185 -5.52 -6.47 -3.13
N CYS A 186 -5.17 -6.11 -1.90
CA CYS A 186 -3.92 -6.54 -1.28
C CYS A 186 -3.78 -8.06 -1.17
N PHE A 187 -2.54 -8.52 -1.35
CA PHE A 187 -2.11 -9.87 -1.02
C PHE A 187 -1.94 -10.02 0.50
N GLY A 188 -2.31 -11.17 1.06
CA GLY A 188 -2.09 -11.47 2.48
C GLY A 188 -2.17 -12.97 2.80
N ALA A 189 -2.25 -13.31 4.09
CA ALA A 189 -2.23 -14.69 4.56
C ALA A 189 -3.35 -15.59 3.96
N LYS A 190 -4.45 -14.99 3.51
CA LYS A 190 -5.57 -15.68 2.84
C LYS A 190 -5.20 -16.23 1.45
N ASP A 191 -4.21 -15.64 0.79
CA ASP A 191 -3.81 -15.98 -0.58
C ASP A 191 -2.69 -17.04 -0.63
N LEU A 192 -2.14 -17.41 0.54
CA LEU A 192 -1.10 -18.41 0.70
C LEU A 192 -1.64 -19.84 0.93
N LYS A 193 -2.96 -20.02 0.98
CA LYS A 193 -3.63 -21.28 1.34
C LYS A 193 -4.40 -21.88 0.17
#